data_AF-A0A504M9S1-F1
#
_entry.id   AF-A0A504M9S1-F1
#
_cell.length_a   1.000
_cell.length_b   1.000
_cell.length_c   1.000
_cell.angle_alpha   90.00
_cell.angle_beta   90.00
_cell.angle_gamma   90.00
#
_symmetry.space_group_name_H-M   'P 1'
#
loop_
_entity.id
_entity.type
_entity.pdbx_description
1 polymer ?
#
loop_
_entity_poly.entity_id
_entity_poly.type
_entity_poly.pdbx_seq_one_letter_code
_entity_poly.pdbx_strand_id
1 'polypeptide(L)'
;MKANEALIAWSGLDDETPARGHVAIGRMIGEGQVDWVIGYASAAGHRIVAKRHMRGAHSLVGLFRDFHYLVVDERLDPEKVHRAFLAIDEYAELFGQGPFDPQAKSGPAI
;
A
#
# COMPACT_ATOMS: atom_id res chain seq x y z
N MET A 1 5.15 1.32 8.85
CA MET A 1 6.16 0.40 8.29
C MET A 1 6.86 1.10 7.13
N LYS A 2 8.15 0.86 6.87
CA LYS A 2 8.82 1.50 5.72
C LYS A 2 8.45 0.82 4.40
N ALA A 3 8.47 1.57 3.30
CA ALA A 3 8.08 1.08 1.97
C ALA A 3 8.92 -0.14 1.51
N ASN A 4 10.19 -0.23 1.91
CA ASN A 4 11.07 -1.36 1.58
C ASN A 4 10.82 -2.62 2.44
N GLU A 5 10.05 -2.50 3.51
CA GLU A 5 9.59 -3.60 4.36
C GLU A 5 8.21 -4.11 3.93
N ALA A 6 7.53 -3.41 3.02
CA ALA A 6 6.15 -3.69 2.66
C ALA A 6 6.02 -4.85 1.67
N LEU A 7 4.97 -5.64 1.86
CA LEU A 7 4.46 -6.64 0.93
C LEU A 7 2.97 -6.33 0.70
N ILE A 8 2.55 -6.35 -0.56
CA ILE A 8 1.19 -6.05 -0.98
C ILE A 8 0.54 -7.35 -1.47
N ALA A 9 -0.62 -7.68 -0.91
CA ALA A 9 -1.46 -8.79 -1.35
C ALA A 9 -2.83 -8.27 -1.78
N TRP A 10 -3.36 -8.81 -2.87
CA TRP A 10 -4.67 -8.40 -3.40
C TRP A 10 -5.35 -9.55 -4.14
N SER A 11 -6.67 -9.41 -4.27
CA SER A 11 -7.44 -10.16 -5.24
C SER A 11 -8.31 -9.17 -6.01
N GLY A 12 -8.19 -9.16 -7.33
CA GLY A 12 -9.03 -8.42 -8.25
C GLY A 12 -10.50 -8.83 -8.15
N LEU A 13 -11.36 -8.11 -8.85
CA LEU A 13 -12.80 -8.39 -8.85
C LEU A 13 -13.15 -9.69 -9.58
N ASP A 14 -12.31 -10.11 -10.53
CA ASP A 14 -12.53 -11.30 -11.35
C ASP A 14 -11.95 -12.58 -10.70
N ASP A 15 -11.23 -12.46 -9.58
CA ASP A 15 -10.57 -13.59 -8.93
C ASP A 15 -11.54 -14.50 -8.16
N GLU A 16 -11.34 -15.81 -8.25
CA GLU A 16 -12.09 -16.82 -7.49
C GLU A 16 -11.45 -17.11 -6.13
N THR A 17 -11.34 -16.06 -5.29
CA THR A 17 -10.80 -16.17 -3.93
C THR A 17 -11.73 -15.56 -2.90
N PRO A 18 -11.68 -16.00 -1.62
CA PRO A 18 -12.42 -15.36 -0.54
C PRO A 18 -12.09 -13.87 -0.36
N ALA A 19 -10.89 -13.45 -0.75
CA ALA A 19 -10.43 -12.07 -0.66
C ALA A 19 -10.74 -11.20 -1.90
N ARG A 20 -11.62 -11.65 -2.81
CA ARG A 20 -12.06 -10.89 -4.00
C ARG A 20 -12.36 -9.42 -3.66
N GLY A 21 -11.78 -8.50 -4.43
CA GLY A 21 -11.98 -7.05 -4.23
C GLY A 21 -11.34 -6.49 -2.95
N HIS A 22 -10.38 -7.21 -2.36
CA HIS A 22 -9.64 -6.79 -1.17
C HIS A 22 -8.15 -6.64 -1.45
N VAL A 23 -7.53 -5.80 -0.65
CA VAL A 23 -6.10 -5.54 -0.62
C VAL A 23 -5.64 -5.47 0.83
N ALA A 24 -4.46 -6.00 1.09
CA ALA A 24 -3.79 -5.89 2.38
C ALA A 24 -2.31 -5.57 2.18
N ILE A 25 -1.78 -4.77 3.11
CA ILE A 25 -0.37 -4.41 3.14
C ILE A 25 0.18 -4.79 4.51
N GLY A 26 1.23 -5.60 4.49
CA GLY A 26 1.88 -6.12 5.68
C GLY A 26 3.40 -6.17 5.52
N ARG A 27 4.09 -6.54 6.60
CA ARG A 27 5.54 -6.71 6.56
C ARG A 27 5.93 -7.91 5.71
N MET A 28 7.00 -7.76 4.94
CA MET A 28 7.77 -8.85 4.39
C MET A 28 8.45 -9.56 5.55
N ILE A 29 7.96 -10.74 5.91
CA ILE A 29 8.58 -11.57 6.93
C ILE A 29 9.58 -12.50 6.22
N GLY A 30 10.70 -12.82 6.89
CA GLY A 30 11.79 -13.61 6.31
C GLY A 30 11.38 -15.02 5.83
N GLU A 31 12.33 -15.75 5.24
CA GLU A 31 12.10 -17.12 4.74
C GLU A 31 11.36 -17.98 5.78
N GLY A 32 10.19 -18.49 5.39
CA GLY A 32 9.38 -19.40 6.21
C GLY A 32 8.15 -18.79 6.89
N GLN A 33 7.86 -17.48 6.74
CA GLN A 33 6.65 -16.86 7.32
C GLN A 33 5.86 -16.07 6.28
N VAL A 34 5.10 -16.77 5.42
CA VAL A 34 4.27 -16.18 4.35
C VAL A 34 2.79 -16.52 4.57
N ASP A 35 2.34 -16.61 5.82
CA ASP A 35 0.98 -17.09 6.11
C ASP A 35 -0.12 -16.05 5.89
N TRP A 36 0.16 -14.75 6.06
CA TRP A 36 -0.90 -13.74 6.04
C TRP A 36 -1.43 -13.42 4.64
N VAL A 37 -0.66 -13.74 3.59
CA VAL A 37 -1.11 -13.57 2.19
C VAL A 37 -1.94 -14.75 1.71
N ILE A 38 -2.07 -15.82 2.50
CA ILE A 38 -2.91 -16.97 2.16
C ILE A 38 -4.36 -16.50 2.02
N GLY A 39 -4.97 -16.83 0.88
CA GLY A 39 -6.35 -16.44 0.55
C GLY A 39 -6.46 -15.26 -0.41
N TYR A 40 -5.35 -14.57 -0.70
CA TYR A 40 -5.27 -13.61 -1.81
C TYR A 40 -4.86 -14.32 -3.11
N ALA A 41 -5.36 -13.85 -4.24
CA ALA A 41 -5.03 -14.39 -5.57
C ALA A 41 -3.61 -14.00 -5.99
N SER A 42 -3.20 -12.80 -5.61
CA SER A 42 -1.90 -12.22 -5.94
C SER A 42 -1.23 -11.69 -4.68
N ALA A 43 0.07 -11.96 -4.57
CA ALA A 43 0.93 -11.31 -3.61
C ALA A 43 2.20 -10.88 -4.34
N ALA A 44 2.46 -9.58 -4.36
CA ALA A 44 3.69 -9.05 -4.91
C ALA A 44 4.41 -8.22 -3.86
N GLY A 45 5.54 -8.76 -3.41
CA GLY A 45 6.67 -7.97 -2.93
C GLY A 45 7.70 -7.76 -4.04
N HIS A 46 7.51 -8.41 -5.20
CA HIS A 46 8.55 -8.59 -6.22
C HIS A 46 8.79 -7.39 -7.14
N ARG A 47 7.97 -6.33 -7.09
CA ARG A 47 8.37 -5.00 -7.61
C ARG A 47 9.09 -4.13 -6.57
N ILE A 48 9.31 -4.66 -5.35
CA ILE A 48 10.02 -4.02 -4.23
C ILE A 48 11.40 -4.67 -3.96
N VAL A 49 11.70 -5.85 -4.53
CA VAL A 49 13.06 -6.44 -4.44
C VAL A 49 14.10 -5.54 -5.13
N ALA A 50 13.74 -4.90 -6.25
CA ALA A 50 14.54 -3.82 -6.85
C ALA A 50 14.54 -2.52 -6.02
N LYS A 51 13.59 -2.34 -5.08
CA LYS A 51 13.46 -1.18 -4.17
C LYS A 51 14.22 -1.32 -2.85
N ARG A 52 14.78 -2.49 -2.48
CA ARG A 52 15.65 -2.60 -1.27
C ARG A 52 16.84 -1.61 -1.31
N HIS A 53 17.20 -1.13 -2.50
CA HIS A 53 18.26 -0.15 -2.74
C HIS A 53 17.73 1.25 -3.11
N MET A 54 16.43 1.44 -3.29
CA MET A 54 15.84 2.71 -3.70
C MET A 54 15.38 3.49 -2.46
N ARG A 55 16.12 4.54 -2.12
CA ARG A 55 15.79 5.47 -1.02
C ARG A 55 15.17 6.76 -1.59
N GLY A 56 14.39 7.46 -0.78
CA GLY A 56 13.85 8.78 -1.14
C GLY A 56 12.84 8.71 -2.31
N ALA A 57 12.94 9.66 -3.25
CA ALA A 57 11.93 9.90 -4.29
C ALA A 57 11.59 8.67 -5.17
N HIS A 58 12.55 7.79 -5.41
CA HIS A 58 12.33 6.58 -6.23
C HIS A 58 11.44 5.55 -5.52
N SER A 59 11.48 5.50 -4.18
CA SER A 59 10.58 4.68 -3.37
C SER A 59 9.13 5.14 -3.52
N LEU A 60 8.92 6.47 -3.45
CA LEU A 60 7.61 7.11 -3.59
C LEU A 60 6.98 6.87 -4.96
N VAL A 61 7.71 7.06 -6.06
CA VAL A 61 7.21 6.76 -7.42
C VAL A 61 6.75 5.31 -7.52
N GLY A 62 7.51 4.40 -6.90
CA GLY A 62 7.14 3.01 -6.79
C GLY A 62 5.80 2.79 -6.10
N LEU A 63 5.55 3.47 -4.96
CA LEU A 63 4.28 3.37 -4.23
C LEU A 63 3.10 3.89 -5.06
N PHE A 64 3.26 5.03 -5.74
CA PHE A 64 2.20 5.59 -6.59
C PHE A 64 1.87 4.69 -7.78
N ARG A 65 2.89 4.06 -8.38
CA ARG A 65 2.67 3.08 -9.44
C ARG A 65 1.87 1.87 -8.95
N ASP A 66 2.22 1.35 -7.78
CA ASP A 66 1.52 0.20 -7.19
C ASP A 66 0.08 0.58 -6.81
N PHE A 67 -0.13 1.77 -6.25
CA PHE A 67 -1.48 2.32 -5.98
C PHE A 67 -2.31 2.43 -7.26
N HIS A 68 -1.76 3.07 -8.31
CA HIS A 68 -2.44 3.22 -9.60
C HIS A 68 -2.82 1.87 -10.18
N TYR A 69 -1.90 0.91 -10.17
CA TYR A 69 -2.15 -0.43 -10.68
C TYR A 69 -3.35 -1.09 -9.97
N LEU A 70 -3.39 -1.03 -8.65
CA LEU A 70 -4.48 -1.63 -7.87
C LEU A 70 -5.84 -0.96 -8.14
N VAL A 71 -5.87 0.35 -8.33
CA VAL A 71 -7.12 1.09 -8.55
C VAL A 71 -7.59 0.98 -10.00
N VAL A 72 -6.69 1.12 -10.96
CA VAL A 72 -7.05 1.26 -12.38
C VAL A 72 -7.07 -0.08 -13.08
N ASP A 73 -6.00 -0.86 -12.95
CA ASP A 73 -5.85 -2.13 -13.64
C ASP A 73 -6.62 -3.24 -12.92
N GLU A 74 -6.46 -3.37 -11.60
CA GLU A 74 -7.16 -4.37 -10.77
C GLU A 74 -8.57 -3.95 -10.35
N ARG A 75 -8.95 -2.68 -10.65
CA ARG A 75 -10.27 -2.10 -10.40
C ARG A 75 -10.72 -2.20 -8.94
N LEU A 76 -9.78 -2.15 -8.01
CA LEU A 76 -10.07 -2.17 -6.58
C LEU A 76 -10.64 -0.83 -6.11
N ASP A 77 -11.46 -0.89 -5.06
CA ASP A 77 -12.03 0.30 -4.44
C ASP A 77 -10.91 1.26 -3.96
N PRO A 78 -10.87 2.52 -4.44
CA PRO A 78 -9.80 3.46 -4.11
C PRO A 78 -9.69 3.75 -2.62
N GLU A 79 -10.81 3.76 -1.89
CA GLU A 79 -10.82 4.03 -0.44
C GLU A 79 -10.19 2.86 0.33
N LYS A 80 -10.51 1.61 -0.03
CA LYS A 80 -9.86 0.42 0.55
C LYS A 80 -8.36 0.40 0.26
N VAL A 81 -7.95 0.72 -0.97
CA VAL A 81 -6.53 0.80 -1.33
C VAL A 81 -5.83 1.90 -0.53
N HIS A 82 -6.41 3.10 -0.46
CA HIS A 82 -5.87 4.20 0.35
C HIS A 82 -5.68 3.80 1.82
N ARG A 83 -6.71 3.22 2.45
CA ARG A 83 -6.63 2.78 3.86
C ARG A 83 -5.53 1.74 4.08
N ALA A 84 -5.33 0.81 3.14
CA ALA A 84 -4.24 -0.16 3.23
C ALA A 84 -2.85 0.49 3.10
N PHE A 85 -2.70 1.46 2.19
CA PHE A 85 -1.44 2.18 1.97
C PHE A 85 -1.01 3.07 3.14
N LEU A 86 -1.94 3.51 3.99
CA LEU A 86 -1.62 4.22 5.24
C LEU A 86 -0.77 3.38 6.23
N ALA A 87 -0.64 2.07 6.04
CA ALA A 87 0.31 1.25 6.82
C ALA A 87 1.79 1.53 6.47
N ILE A 88 2.05 2.20 5.33
CA ILE A 88 3.37 2.58 4.84
C ILE A 88 3.67 4.02 5.28
N ASP A 89 4.75 4.22 6.05
CA ASP A 89 5.08 5.50 6.66
C ASP A 89 5.23 6.61 5.60
N GLU A 90 5.97 6.33 4.53
CA GLU A 90 6.22 7.32 3.47
C GLU A 90 4.93 7.76 2.75
N TYR A 91 3.92 6.89 2.68
CA TYR A 91 2.61 7.25 2.14
C TYR A 91 1.77 8.00 3.17
N ALA A 92 1.77 7.54 4.44
CA ALA A 92 1.05 8.18 5.53
C ALA A 92 1.58 9.59 5.86
N GLU A 93 2.88 9.83 5.71
CA GLU A 93 3.48 11.17 5.85
C GLU A 93 2.92 12.16 4.82
N LEU A 94 2.59 11.70 3.61
CA LEU A 94 2.07 12.53 2.53
C LEU A 94 0.54 12.68 2.55
N PHE A 95 -0.18 11.62 2.95
CA PHE A 95 -1.64 11.53 2.78
C PHE A 95 -2.42 11.14 4.03
N GLY A 96 -1.72 10.79 5.12
CA GLY A 96 -2.35 10.41 6.39
C GLY A 96 -2.93 11.60 7.16
N GLN A 97 -2.48 12.82 6.85
CA GLN A 97 -3.16 14.04 7.21
C GLN A 97 -3.97 14.52 6.01
N GLY A 98 -5.18 13.99 5.86
CA GLY A 98 -6.09 14.50 4.83
C GLY A 98 -6.42 15.99 5.06
N PRO A 99 -6.85 16.73 4.04
CA PRO A 99 -7.41 18.09 4.16
C PRO A 99 -8.74 18.16 4.94
N PHE A 100 -9.05 17.13 5.74
CA PHE A 100 -10.28 16.98 6.50
C PHE A 100 -9.97 16.58 7.94
N ASP A 101 -9.05 17.32 8.58
CA ASP A 101 -9.01 17.38 10.03
C ASP A 101 -9.82 18.61 10.48
N PRO A 102 -11.09 18.45 10.91
CA PRO A 102 -11.89 19.56 11.43
C PRO A 102 -11.34 20.15 12.75
N GLN A 103 -10.27 19.57 13.30
CA GLN A 103 -9.60 20.04 14.52
C GLN A 103 -8.16 20.51 14.28
N ALA A 104 -7.69 20.58 13.03
CA ALA A 104 -6.37 21.13 12.72
C ALA A 104 -6.33 22.61 13.13
N LYS A 105 -5.69 22.89 14.26
CA LYS A 105 -5.47 24.25 14.76
C LYS A 105 -4.67 25.02 13.70
N SER A 106 -5.29 26.06 13.15
CA SER A 106 -4.63 27.05 12.30
C SER A 106 -3.40 27.60 13.04
N GLY A 107 -2.21 27.21 12.57
CA GLY A 107 -0.95 27.86 12.94
C GLY A 107 -0.93 29.31 12.45
N PRO A 108 -0.09 30.18 13.04
CA PRO A 108 -0.17 31.61 12.80
C PRO A 108 0.20 31.92 11.36
N ALA A 109 -0.64 32.70 10.70
CA ALA A 109 -0.32 33.31 9.41
C ALA A 109 0.90 34.23 9.59
N ILE A 110 1.90 34.05 8.74
CA ILE A 110 3.08 34.92 8.61
C ILE A 110 2.70 36.12 7.73
#